data_AF-W2PVP7-F1
#
_entry.id   AF-W2PVP7-F1
#
_cell.length_a   1.000
_cell.length_b   1.000
_cell.length_c   1.000
_cell.angle_alpha   90.00
_cell.angle_beta   90.00
_cell.angle_gamma   90.00
#
_symmetry.space_group_name_H-M   'P 1'
#
loop_
_entity.id
_entity.type
_entity.pdbx_description
1 polymer ?
#
loop_
_entity_poly.entity_id
_entity_poly.type
_entity_poly.pdbx_seq_one_letter_code
_entity_poly.pdbx_strand_id
1 'polypeptide(L)'
;MGIARKIELSPEGRAHPMFEGKPSVFDAFTSHNDEVTHMPPGGLNLGGNDFTTVQAVAVRHKKGDFWAVQYHPEYDLHELARLTYCRRAKLVGLGFFADMKSADQYVDDLENLHTDPSRYDIAWRHGLDADVMDENIRHCETRNFIKYLALPYKAAIEAK
;
A
#
# COMPACT_ATOMS: atom_id res chain seq x y z
N MET A 1 4.59 -8.97 5.97
CA MET A 1 3.64 -9.23 4.87
C MET A 1 2.25 -9.27 5.46
N GLY A 2 1.27 -8.65 4.79
CA GLY A 2 -0.11 -8.56 5.29
C GLY A 2 -0.73 -7.22 4.92
N ILE A 3 -1.52 -6.67 5.84
CA ILE A 3 -2.07 -5.33 5.77
C ILE A 3 -1.24 -4.40 6.67
N ALA A 4 -0.64 -3.36 6.09
CA ALA A 4 -0.07 -2.25 6.82
C ALA A 4 -1.23 -1.38 7.32
N ARG A 5 -1.44 -1.40 8.63
CA ARG A 5 -2.57 -0.74 9.29
C ARG A 5 -2.27 0.73 9.59
N LYS A 6 -3.30 1.57 9.52
CA LYS A 6 -3.28 2.95 10.02
C LYS A 6 -2.10 3.76 9.48
N ILE A 7 -1.85 3.67 8.18
CA ILE A 7 -0.88 4.55 7.53
C ILE A 7 -1.47 5.95 7.57
N GLU A 8 -0.84 6.84 8.32
CA GLU A 8 -1.24 8.24 8.46
C GLU A 8 -0.35 9.11 7.56
N LEU A 9 -0.99 9.96 6.77
CA LEU A 9 -0.31 10.97 5.98
C LEU A 9 0.26 12.07 6.88
N SER A 10 1.51 12.45 6.62
CA SER A 10 2.11 13.64 7.23
C SER A 10 1.41 14.93 6.75
N PRO A 11 1.62 16.09 7.40
CA PRO A 11 1.14 17.36 6.87
C PRO A 11 1.53 17.60 5.40
N GLU A 12 2.75 17.23 5.03
CA GLU A 12 3.25 17.28 3.66
C GLU A 12 2.50 16.29 2.77
N GLY A 13 2.28 15.06 3.24
CA GLY A 13 1.52 14.03 2.53
C GLY A 13 0.10 14.44 2.19
N ARG A 14 -0.61 15.04 3.15
CA ARG A 14 -1.98 15.55 2.94
C ARG A 14 -2.06 16.68 1.92
N ALA A 15 -0.99 17.46 1.77
CA ALA A 15 -0.90 18.52 0.78
C ALA A 15 -0.32 18.06 -0.57
N HIS A 16 0.18 16.82 -0.65
CA HIS A 16 0.93 16.35 -1.81
C HIS A 16 0.00 15.76 -2.89
N PRO A 17 0.21 16.07 -4.20
CA PRO A 17 -0.69 15.62 -5.27
C PRO A 17 -0.81 14.10 -5.41
N MET A 18 0.19 13.35 -4.95
CA MET A 18 0.17 11.88 -4.91
C MET A 18 -1.06 11.32 -4.17
N PHE A 19 -1.53 12.01 -3.13
CA PHE A 19 -2.62 11.56 -2.27
C PHE A 19 -3.94 12.32 -2.49
N GLU A 20 -4.06 13.07 -3.59
CA GLU A 20 -5.31 13.76 -3.94
C GLU A 20 -6.46 12.75 -4.05
N GLY A 21 -7.45 12.85 -3.17
CA GLY A 21 -8.60 11.96 -3.11
C GLY A 21 -8.42 10.70 -2.26
N LYS A 22 -7.26 10.50 -1.61
CA LYS A 22 -7.05 9.42 -0.65
C LYS A 22 -7.40 9.86 0.79
N PRO A 23 -7.99 8.99 1.63
CA PRO A 23 -8.14 9.28 3.06
C PRO A 23 -6.81 9.62 3.73
N SER A 24 -6.83 10.48 4.76
CA SER A 24 -5.61 10.85 5.49
C SER A 24 -5.05 9.73 6.38
N VAL A 25 -5.88 8.74 6.71
CA VAL A 25 -5.47 7.51 7.38
C VAL A 25 -6.08 6.35 6.58
N PHE A 26 -5.27 5.36 6.22
CA PHE A 26 -5.70 4.22 5.42
C PHE A 26 -4.85 2.98 5.70
N ASP A 27 -5.39 1.82 5.36
CA ASP A 27 -4.71 0.55 5.30
C ASP A 27 -4.23 0.25 3.87
N ALA A 28 -3.14 -0.51 3.73
CA ALA A 28 -2.61 -0.92 2.44
C ALA A 28 -1.94 -2.30 2.49
N PHE A 29 -1.85 -2.99 1.36
CA PHE A 29 -1.12 -4.26 1.26
C PHE A 29 0.39 -4.06 1.44
N THR A 30 1.08 -4.93 2.18
CA THR A 30 2.53 -4.78 2.42
C THR A 30 3.30 -6.10 2.34
N SER A 31 4.53 -6.05 1.83
CA SER A 31 5.48 -7.17 1.83
C SER A 31 6.94 -6.69 1.86
N HIS A 32 7.39 -6.11 2.97
CA HIS A 32 8.80 -5.78 3.19
C HIS A 32 9.25 -6.17 4.61
N ASN A 33 10.58 -6.19 4.81
CA ASN A 33 11.23 -6.36 6.12
C ASN A 33 12.21 -5.22 6.45
N ASP A 34 12.50 -4.36 5.48
CA ASP A 34 13.42 -3.23 5.61
C ASP A 34 12.60 -1.93 5.59
N GLU A 35 13.17 -0.84 6.10
CA GLU A 35 12.59 0.49 6.00
C GLU A 35 13.64 1.56 5.69
N VAL A 36 13.20 2.70 5.16
CA VAL A 36 14.03 3.89 5.04
C VAL A 36 14.22 4.51 6.42
N THR A 37 15.46 4.52 6.90
CA THR A 37 15.79 5.09 8.23
C THR A 37 16.22 6.56 8.17
N HIS A 38 16.68 7.03 7.02
CA HIS A 38 17.18 8.40 6.84
C HIS A 38 16.73 8.95 5.48
N MET A 39 16.12 10.13 5.49
CA MET A 39 15.70 10.80 4.27
C MET A 39 16.88 11.49 3.59
N PRO A 40 17.08 11.32 2.27
CA PRO A 40 18.11 12.06 1.54
C PRO A 40 17.75 13.55 1.42
N PRO A 41 18.72 14.43 1.12
CA PRO A 41 18.44 15.82 0.77
C PRO A 41 17.43 15.92 -0.38
N GLY A 42 16.42 16.78 -0.20
CA GLY A 42 15.31 16.93 -1.15
C GLY A 42 14.22 15.87 -1.04
N GLY A 43 14.32 14.94 -0.08
CA GLY A 43 13.28 13.99 0.26
C GLY A 43 12.28 14.52 1.28
N LEU A 44 11.02 14.16 1.12
CA LEU A 44 9.90 14.42 2.02
C LEU A 44 9.31 13.08 2.46
N ASN A 45 9.12 12.91 3.78
CA ASN A 45 8.30 11.81 4.31
C ASN A 45 6.82 12.20 4.20
N LEU A 46 6.05 11.42 3.45
CA LEU A 46 4.64 11.70 3.18
C LEU A 46 3.68 10.92 4.09
N GLY A 47 4.17 9.94 4.84
CA GLY A 47 3.33 9.19 5.77
C GLY A 47 4.00 7.94 6.32
N GLY A 48 3.44 7.41 7.40
CA GLY A 48 3.98 6.26 8.13
C GLY A 48 2.95 5.67 9.08
N ASN A 49 3.34 4.61 9.80
CA ASN A 49 2.58 4.02 10.89
C ASN A 49 3.52 3.50 11.99
N ASP A 50 2.95 2.88 13.03
CA ASP A 50 3.71 2.34 14.17
C ASP A 50 4.77 1.30 13.76
N PHE A 51 4.55 0.58 12.65
CA PHE A 51 5.47 -0.46 12.18
C PHE A 51 6.58 0.10 11.28
N THR A 52 6.28 1.13 10.48
CA THR A 52 7.22 1.70 9.51
C THR A 52 7.00 3.19 9.41
N THR A 53 8.03 3.93 9.81
CA THR A 53 7.95 5.39 9.93
C THR A 53 7.92 6.12 8.58
N VAL A 54 8.40 5.46 7.53
CA VAL A 54 8.45 5.97 6.16
C VAL A 54 7.74 4.99 5.22
N GLN A 55 6.43 5.18 5.05
CA GLN A 55 5.60 4.40 4.13
C GLN A 55 5.50 5.03 2.73
N ALA A 56 5.70 6.34 2.62
CA ALA A 56 5.65 7.04 1.34
C ALA A 56 6.59 8.23 1.31
N VAL A 57 7.19 8.51 0.15
CA VAL A 57 8.15 9.59 -0.05
C VAL A 57 7.94 10.32 -1.37
N ALA A 58 8.29 11.60 -1.37
CA ALA A 58 8.59 12.35 -2.58
C ALA A 58 10.03 12.86 -2.51
N VAL A 59 10.80 12.70 -3.58
CA VAL A 59 12.19 13.12 -3.65
C VAL A 59 12.41 13.96 -4.90
N ARG A 60 12.86 15.20 -4.71
CA ARG A 60 13.37 16.04 -5.80
C ARG A 60 14.87 15.84 -5.93
N HIS A 61 15.33 15.44 -7.11
CA HIS A 61 16.75 15.41 -7.44
C HIS A 61 17.03 16.08 -8.79
N LYS A 62 17.81 17.17 -8.77
CA LYS A 62 18.08 18.02 -9.95
C LYS A 62 16.77 18.46 -10.62
N LYS A 63 16.51 17.97 -11.84
CA LYS A 63 15.33 18.28 -12.66
C LYS A 63 14.29 17.15 -12.65
N GLY A 64 14.43 16.17 -11.76
CA GLY A 64 13.50 15.04 -11.62
C GLY A 64 12.80 15.04 -10.27
N ASP A 65 11.56 14.58 -10.30
CA ASP A 65 10.76 14.27 -9.11
C ASP A 65 10.50 12.76 -9.11
N PHE A 66 10.60 12.15 -7.94
CA PHE A 66 10.40 10.71 -7.73
C PHE A 66 9.42 10.51 -6.58
N TRP A 67 8.38 9.72 -6.81
CA TRP A 67 7.40 9.35 -5.80
C TRP A 67 7.49 7.85 -5.55
N ALA A 68 7.46 7.45 -4.29
CA ALA A 68 7.49 6.03 -3.93
C ALA A 68 6.65 5.74 -2.70
N VAL A 69 6.19 4.50 -2.66
CA VAL A 69 5.48 3.89 -1.53
C VAL A 69 6.22 2.61 -1.15
N GLN A 70 6.16 2.27 0.13
CA GLN A 70 6.73 1.03 0.67
C GLN A 70 5.69 -0.11 0.70
N TYR A 71 4.41 0.24 0.69
CA TYR A 71 3.28 -0.66 0.52
C TYR A 71 2.96 -0.88 -0.98
N HIS A 72 2.01 -1.77 -1.27
CA HIS A 72 1.66 -2.26 -2.59
C HIS A 72 0.24 -1.80 -3.00
N PRO A 73 0.08 -0.59 -3.57
CA PRO A 73 -1.20 -0.15 -4.10
C PRO A 73 -1.64 -0.96 -5.32
N GLU A 74 -0.77 -1.75 -5.94
CA GLU A 74 -1.06 -2.61 -7.08
C GLU A 74 -1.69 -3.96 -6.70
N TYR A 75 -1.50 -4.44 -5.47
CA TYR A 75 -2.05 -5.72 -5.02
C TYR A 75 -3.53 -5.61 -4.69
N ASP A 76 -4.26 -6.70 -4.87
CA ASP A 76 -5.56 -6.95 -4.29
C ASP A 76 -5.53 -8.11 -3.26
N LEU A 77 -6.73 -8.51 -2.83
CA LEU A 77 -6.92 -9.61 -1.87
C LEU A 77 -6.44 -10.96 -2.42
N HIS A 78 -6.61 -11.22 -3.71
CA HIS A 78 -6.13 -12.44 -4.37
C HIS A 78 -4.60 -12.48 -4.38
N GLU A 79 -3.91 -11.39 -4.75
CA GLU A 79 -2.45 -11.36 -4.67
C GLU A 79 -1.95 -11.59 -3.24
N LEU A 80 -2.57 -10.95 -2.24
CA LEU A 80 -2.22 -11.18 -0.84
C LEU A 80 -2.45 -12.65 -0.43
N ALA A 81 -3.55 -13.25 -0.86
CA ALA A 81 -3.88 -14.64 -0.58
C ALA A 81 -2.83 -15.59 -1.17
N ARG A 82 -2.47 -15.42 -2.45
CA ARG A 82 -1.46 -16.25 -3.14
C ARG A 82 -0.07 -16.08 -2.52
N LEU A 83 0.32 -14.86 -2.18
CA LEU A 83 1.59 -14.59 -1.51
C LEU A 83 1.64 -15.21 -0.12
N THR A 84 0.55 -15.12 0.65
CA THR A 84 0.42 -15.77 1.96
C THR A 84 0.51 -17.27 1.81
N TYR A 85 -0.20 -17.88 0.85
CA TYR A 85 -0.16 -19.32 0.59
C TYR A 85 1.27 -19.81 0.29
N CYS A 86 1.99 -19.10 -0.57
CA CYS A 86 3.38 -19.43 -0.90
C CYS A 86 4.33 -19.31 0.30
N ARG A 87 4.02 -18.44 1.28
CA ARG A 87 4.88 -18.14 2.43
C ARG A 87 4.35 -18.68 3.76
N ARG A 88 3.24 -19.43 3.76
CA ARG A 88 2.52 -19.86 4.98
C ARG A 88 3.40 -20.54 6.01
N ALA A 89 4.29 -21.44 5.61
CA ALA A 89 5.21 -22.11 6.53
C ALA A 89 6.16 -21.11 7.23
N LYS A 90 6.65 -20.10 6.50
CA LYS A 90 7.47 -19.02 7.07
C LYS A 90 6.63 -18.13 7.99
N LEU A 91 5.40 -17.81 7.60
CA LEU A 91 4.51 -16.95 8.40
C LEU A 91 4.08 -17.62 9.71
N VAL A 92 3.82 -18.93 9.70
CA VAL A 92 3.64 -19.75 10.92
C VAL A 92 4.90 -19.72 11.78
N GLY A 93 6.08 -19.94 11.19
CA GLY A 93 7.35 -19.89 11.92
C GLY A 93 7.68 -18.53 12.53
N LEU A 94 7.12 -17.44 11.99
CA LEU A 94 7.24 -16.08 12.49
C LEU A 94 6.11 -15.69 13.48
N GLY A 95 5.16 -16.59 13.75
CA GLY A 95 4.08 -16.36 14.70
C GLY A 95 2.90 -15.53 14.17
N PHE A 96 2.81 -15.30 12.85
CA PHE A 96 1.62 -14.65 12.25
C PHE A 96 0.39 -15.57 12.28
N PHE A 97 0.61 -16.88 12.31
CA PHE A 97 -0.42 -17.91 12.37
C PHE A 97 -0.02 -18.97 13.40
N ALA A 98 -0.99 -19.51 14.12
CA ALA A 98 -0.75 -20.54 15.13
C ALA A 98 -0.28 -21.87 14.50
N ASP A 99 -0.83 -22.20 13.33
CA ASP A 99 -0.53 -23.40 12.57
C ASP A 99 -0.86 -23.22 11.07
N MET A 100 -0.52 -24.22 10.26
CA MET A 100 -0.81 -24.23 8.83
C MET A 100 -2.30 -24.15 8.51
N LYS A 101 -3.16 -24.72 9.37
CA LYS A 101 -4.62 -24.70 9.16
C LYS A 101 -5.17 -23.28 9.29
N SER A 102 -4.70 -22.51 10.27
CA SER A 102 -5.07 -21.11 10.43
C SER A 102 -4.56 -20.22 9.29
N ALA A 103 -3.37 -20.51 8.75
CA ALA A 103 -2.86 -19.84 7.57
C ALA A 103 -3.69 -20.16 6.32
N ASP A 104 -4.08 -21.43 6.13
CA ASP A 104 -4.92 -21.86 5.02
C ASP A 104 -6.33 -21.24 5.11
N GLN A 105 -6.92 -21.19 6.30
CA GLN A 105 -8.21 -20.52 6.51
C GLN A 105 -8.14 -19.02 6.19
N TYR A 106 -7.05 -18.34 6.54
CA TYR A 106 -6.87 -16.93 6.19
C TYR A 106 -6.76 -16.74 4.67
N VAL A 107 -6.03 -17.62 3.97
CA VAL A 107 -5.96 -17.62 2.50
C VAL A 107 -7.36 -17.81 1.89
N ASP A 108 -8.12 -18.81 2.36
CA ASP A 108 -9.47 -19.08 1.87
C ASP A 108 -10.42 -17.91 2.14
N ASP A 109 -10.32 -17.26 3.31
CA ASP A 109 -11.11 -16.08 3.63
C ASP A 109 -10.82 -14.93 2.64
N LEU A 110 -9.54 -14.65 2.32
CA LEU A 110 -9.18 -13.62 1.36
C LEU A 110 -9.65 -13.95 -0.07
N GLU A 111 -9.55 -15.20 -0.52
CA GLU A 111 -10.05 -15.63 -1.84
C GLU A 111 -11.58 -15.52 -1.95
N ASN A 112 -12.29 -15.93 -0.89
CA ASN A 112 -13.74 -15.81 -0.82
C ASN A 112 -14.17 -14.35 -0.84
N LEU A 113 -13.46 -13.47 -0.13
CA LEU A 113 -13.77 -12.04 -0.11
C LEU A 113 -13.40 -11.34 -1.43
N HIS A 114 -12.32 -11.77 -2.10
CA HIS A 114 -11.98 -11.31 -3.44
C HIS A 114 -13.09 -11.69 -4.45
N THR A 115 -13.57 -12.94 -4.38
CA THR A 115 -14.62 -13.45 -5.27
C THR A 115 -15.98 -12.81 -4.99
N ASP A 116 -16.32 -12.60 -3.72
CA ASP A 116 -17.56 -11.97 -3.28
C ASP A 116 -17.27 -10.87 -2.24
N PRO A 117 -17.08 -9.62 -2.71
CA PRO A 117 -16.83 -8.47 -1.83
C PRO A 117 -17.99 -8.14 -0.88
N SER A 118 -19.17 -8.75 -1.05
CA SER A 118 -20.33 -8.55 -0.16
C SER A 118 -20.25 -9.37 1.14
N ARG A 119 -19.24 -10.24 1.28
CA ARG A 119 -18.97 -11.05 2.48
C ARG A 119 -18.48 -10.22 3.67
N TYR A 120 -19.39 -9.42 4.21
CA TYR A 120 -19.16 -8.56 5.37
C TYR A 120 -18.68 -9.34 6.60
N ASP A 121 -19.11 -10.60 6.77
CA ASP A 121 -18.66 -11.47 7.85
C ASP A 121 -17.15 -11.74 7.81
N ILE A 122 -16.56 -11.81 6.61
CA ILE A 122 -15.12 -11.97 6.41
C ILE A 122 -14.42 -10.62 6.53
N ALA A 123 -14.93 -9.59 5.83
CA ALA A 123 -14.34 -8.25 5.86
C ALA A 123 -14.26 -7.71 7.30
N TRP A 124 -15.35 -7.81 8.06
CA TRP A 124 -15.41 -7.37 9.46
C TRP A 124 -14.45 -8.15 10.37
N ARG A 125 -14.38 -9.48 10.20
CA ARG A 125 -13.49 -10.35 11.01
C ARG A 125 -12.02 -9.95 10.83
N HIS A 126 -11.63 -9.66 9.60
CA HIS A 126 -10.25 -9.27 9.27
C HIS A 126 -10.05 -7.76 9.28
N GLY A 127 -11.07 -6.96 9.61
CA GLY A 127 -11.04 -5.49 9.57
C GLY A 127 -10.62 -4.93 8.22
N LEU A 128 -11.08 -5.49 7.11
CA LEU A 128 -10.76 -5.01 5.77
C LEU A 128 -11.83 -4.02 5.33
N ASP A 129 -11.39 -2.79 5.00
CA ASP A 129 -12.27 -1.69 4.65
C ASP A 129 -12.04 -1.23 3.19
N ALA A 130 -12.71 -0.14 2.81
CA ALA A 130 -12.68 0.38 1.44
C ALA A 130 -11.27 0.79 0.95
N ASP A 131 -10.35 1.10 1.86
CA ASP A 131 -8.97 1.46 1.50
C ASP A 131 -8.19 0.34 0.78
N VAL A 132 -8.48 -0.92 1.10
CA VAL A 132 -7.89 -2.10 0.43
C VAL A 132 -8.88 -2.81 -0.50
N MET A 133 -10.18 -2.57 -0.35
CA MET A 133 -11.22 -3.21 -1.17
C MET A 133 -11.68 -2.35 -2.37
N ASP A 134 -11.61 -1.02 -2.30
CA ASP A 134 -11.99 -0.12 -3.39
C ASP A 134 -10.77 0.24 -4.25
N GLU A 135 -10.78 -0.20 -5.51
CA GLU A 135 -9.73 0.11 -6.49
C GLU A 135 -9.52 1.60 -6.71
N ASN A 136 -10.55 2.43 -6.51
CA ASN A 136 -10.41 3.87 -6.60
C ASN A 136 -9.51 4.40 -5.48
N ILE A 137 -9.63 3.89 -4.25
CA ILE A 137 -8.76 4.32 -3.15
C ILE A 137 -7.37 3.68 -3.29
N ARG A 138 -7.34 2.42 -3.68
CA ARG A 138 -6.13 1.61 -3.76
C ARG A 138 -5.16 2.07 -4.84
N HIS A 139 -5.66 2.39 -6.04
CA HIS A 139 -4.85 2.87 -7.18
C HIS A 139 -4.68 4.40 -7.20
N CYS A 140 -5.03 5.12 -6.14
CA CYS A 140 -5.03 6.58 -6.10
C CYS A 140 -3.67 7.18 -6.46
N GLU A 141 -2.60 6.68 -5.85
CA GLU A 141 -1.22 7.11 -6.05
C GLU A 141 -0.80 6.94 -7.51
N THR A 142 -1.10 5.79 -8.13
CA THR A 142 -0.72 5.50 -9.51
C THR A 142 -1.46 6.41 -10.49
N ARG A 143 -2.78 6.64 -10.29
CA ARG A 143 -3.54 7.58 -11.13
C ARG A 143 -2.99 9.00 -11.00
N ASN A 144 -2.69 9.42 -9.77
CA ASN A 144 -2.14 10.74 -9.50
C ASN A 144 -0.73 10.90 -10.06
N PHE A 145 0.11 9.86 -9.99
CA PHE A 145 1.43 9.84 -10.63
C PHE A 145 1.33 10.07 -12.14
N ILE A 146 0.41 9.38 -12.81
CA ILE A 146 0.20 9.56 -14.26
C ILE A 146 -0.27 10.99 -14.56
N LYS A 147 -1.28 11.45 -13.82
CA LYS A 147 -1.91 12.78 -14.00
C LYS A 147 -0.92 13.93 -13.76
N TYR A 148 -0.17 13.89 -12.67
CA TYR A 148 0.61 15.02 -12.18
C TYR A 148 2.09 14.97 -12.53
N LEU A 149 2.63 13.79 -12.85
CA LEU A 149 4.05 13.66 -13.16
C LEU A 149 4.30 13.12 -14.57
N ALA A 150 3.74 11.94 -14.91
CA ALA A 150 4.09 11.28 -16.17
C ALA A 150 3.60 12.05 -17.42
N LEU A 151 2.34 12.47 -17.44
CA LEU A 151 1.77 13.21 -18.57
C LEU A 151 2.39 14.61 -18.73
N PRO A 152 2.55 15.44 -17.67
CA PRO A 152 3.23 16.72 -17.77
C PRO A 152 4.69 16.58 -18.22
N TYR A 153 5.41 15.55 -17.73
CA TYR A 153 6.78 15.29 -18.15
C TYR A 153 6.87 14.97 -19.65
N LYS A 154 5.98 14.11 -20.16
CA LYS A 154 5.89 13.79 -21.58
C LYS A 154 5.65 15.05 -22.42
N ALA A 155 4.66 15.87 -22.06
CA ALA A 155 4.35 17.11 -22.78
C ALA A 155 5.54 18.09 -22.81
N ALA A 156 6.28 18.20 -21.71
CA ALA A 156 7.47 19.06 -21.62
C ALA A 156 8.66 18.55 -22.44
N ILE A 157 8.72 17.26 -22.76
CA ILE A 157 9.70 16.69 -23.70
C ILE A 157 9.26 16.95 -25.14
N GLU A 158 7.99 16.70 -25.46
CA GLU A 158 7.46 16.88 -26.84
C GLU A 158 7.46 18.34 -27.30
N ALA A 159 7.45 19.30 -26.38
CA ALA A 159 7.53 20.73 -26.67
C ALA A 159 8.96 21.26 -26.93
N LYS A 160 9.99 20.40 -26.85
CA LYS A 160 11.41 20.76 -27.10
C LYS A 160 11.86 20.27 -28.47
#